data_AF-A0A3D0HKZ2-F1
#
_entry.id   AF-A0A3D0HKZ2-F1
#
_cell.length_a   1.000
_cell.length_b   1.000
_cell.length_c   1.000
_cell.angle_alpha   90.00
_cell.angle_beta   90.00
_cell.angle_gamma   90.00
#
_symmetry.space_group_name_H-M   'P 1'
#
loop_
_entity.id
_entity.type
_entity.pdbx_description
1 polymer ?
#
loop_
_entity_poly.entity_id
_entity_poly.type
_entity_poly.pdbx_seq_one_letter_code
_entity_poly.pdbx_strand_id
1 'polypeptide(L)'
;MDTDVVDDQTLSLKQSFDTAGELVCRQPFPSVPLGFWGDGSSGLPDPRSPGPKFRAAYFERFPGMWSHGDFASWSKNGGMTIHGRSDTTLNPGGVRIGTAEIYRVVEQHSDVLESLVFGQDLDNDMRIVLAVRLRPEVLLTDLLVVDLKTRIRNACTPRHVPAVVISVADLPRTRSNKLVELAVADAVNGRPVRNLEAIANPEAITAIVDALKKQHK
;
A
#
# COMPACT_ATOMS: atom_id res chain seq x y z
N MET A 1 -6.37 -4.33 23.56
CA MET A 1 -5.28 -4.84 22.71
C MET A 1 -4.10 -3.90 22.91
N ASP A 2 -2.91 -4.42 23.22
CA ASP A 2 -1.72 -3.59 23.47
C ASP A 2 -1.08 -3.20 22.13
N THR A 3 -1.70 -2.26 21.42
CA THR A 3 -1.28 -1.81 20.08
C THR A 3 -0.24 -0.70 20.18
N ASP A 4 0.73 -0.74 19.28
CA ASP A 4 1.82 0.24 19.19
C ASP A 4 2.19 0.50 17.73
N VAL A 5 2.94 1.59 17.51
CA VAL A 5 3.63 1.86 16.26
C VAL A 5 5.11 1.79 16.55
N VAL A 6 5.85 0.96 15.81
CA VAL A 6 7.30 0.79 16.01
C VAL A 6 8.10 1.19 14.79
N ASP A 7 9.34 1.62 14.99
CA ASP A 7 10.32 1.80 13.92
C ASP A 7 10.93 0.47 13.46
N ASP A 8 11.87 0.54 12.51
CA ASP A 8 12.59 -0.63 12.00
C ASP A 8 13.50 -1.29 13.05
N GLN A 9 13.79 -0.60 14.15
CA GLN A 9 14.53 -1.12 15.31
C GLN A 9 13.59 -1.67 16.39
N THR A 10 12.28 -1.73 16.13
CA THR A 10 11.21 -2.19 17.04
C THR A 10 10.98 -1.28 18.26
N LEU A 11 11.49 -0.05 18.23
CA LEU A 11 11.29 0.95 19.27
C LEU A 11 9.93 1.62 19.10
N SER A 12 9.24 1.86 20.22
CA SER A 12 7.93 2.51 20.21
C SER A 12 8.04 3.97 19.75
N LEU A 13 7.17 4.35 18.82
CA LEU A 13 7.02 5.71 18.32
C LEU A 13 5.92 6.49 19.05
N LYS A 14 5.42 5.98 20.19
CA LYS A 14 4.32 6.61 20.95
C LYS A 14 4.59 8.04 21.43
N GLN A 15 5.86 8.41 21.56
CA GLN A 15 6.30 9.78 21.90
C GLN A 15 6.80 10.57 20.68
N SER A 16 6.92 9.92 19.52
CA SER A 16 7.36 10.52 18.25
C SER A 16 6.15 10.81 17.39
N PHE A 17 5.35 11.80 17.80
CA PHE A 17 4.08 12.11 17.12
C PHE A 17 4.28 12.37 15.63
N ASP A 18 3.29 11.92 14.84
CA ASP A 18 3.24 12.02 13.39
C ASP A 18 4.38 11.29 12.65
N THR A 19 5.28 10.61 13.38
CA THR A 19 6.30 9.74 12.81
C THR A 19 5.66 8.39 12.50
N ALA A 20 5.70 8.01 11.23
CA ALA A 20 5.09 6.79 10.76
C ALA A 20 6.02 5.58 10.95
N GLY A 21 5.42 4.45 11.26
CA GLY A 21 6.06 3.17 11.50
C GLY A 21 5.07 2.02 11.36
N GLU A 22 5.41 0.89 11.94
CA GLU A 22 4.72 -0.38 11.73
C GLU A 22 3.71 -0.63 12.85
N LEU A 23 2.45 -0.86 12.47
CA LEU A 23 1.39 -1.17 13.42
C LEU A 23 1.57 -2.60 13.94
N VAL A 24 1.82 -2.71 15.23
CA VAL A 24 2.02 -3.98 15.92
C VAL A 24 1.11 -4.13 17.13
N CYS A 25 0.92 -5.37 17.58
CA CYS A 25 0.41 -5.66 18.91
C CYS A 25 1.45 -6.42 19.73
N ARG A 26 1.77 -5.90 20.91
CA ARG A 26 2.85 -6.40 21.78
C ARG A 26 2.41 -7.53 22.70
N GLN A 27 1.10 -7.77 22.82
CA GLN A 27 0.53 -8.78 23.71
C GLN A 27 -0.49 -9.65 22.96
N PRO A 28 -0.65 -10.93 23.33
CA PRO A 28 -1.73 -11.76 22.80
C PRO A 28 -3.11 -11.15 23.05
N PHE A 29 -4.06 -11.46 22.17
CA PHE A 29 -5.46 -11.05 22.32
C PHE A 29 -6.40 -12.23 22.03
N PRO A 30 -7.61 -12.28 22.62
CA PRO A 30 -8.44 -13.49 22.60
C PRO A 30 -8.82 -14.02 21.20
N SER A 31 -8.95 -13.12 20.23
CA SER A 31 -9.35 -13.44 18.85
C SER A 31 -8.18 -13.64 17.90
N VAL A 32 -6.95 -13.83 18.40
CA VAL A 32 -5.81 -14.19 17.55
C VAL A 32 -6.07 -15.56 16.92
N PRO A 33 -5.86 -15.74 15.60
CA PRO A 33 -6.01 -17.06 14.99
C PRO A 33 -5.05 -18.06 15.64
N LEU A 34 -5.50 -19.30 15.81
CA LEU A 34 -4.68 -20.39 16.35
C LEU A 34 -3.51 -20.78 15.42
N GLY A 35 -3.65 -20.47 14.13
CA GLY A 35 -2.70 -20.78 13.06
C GLY A 35 -3.44 -20.97 11.73
N PHE A 36 -2.70 -21.29 10.69
CA PHE A 36 -3.29 -21.67 9.40
C PHE A 36 -3.47 -23.19 9.29
N TRP A 37 -4.57 -23.60 8.67
CA TRP A 37 -4.84 -25.01 8.39
C TRP A 37 -3.84 -25.56 7.37
N GLY A 38 -3.27 -26.75 7.62
CA GLY A 38 -2.33 -27.37 6.69
C GLY A 38 -0.96 -26.67 6.58
N ASP A 39 -0.61 -25.83 7.56
CA ASP A 39 0.63 -25.05 7.55
C ASP A 39 1.75 -25.78 8.30
N GLY A 40 2.52 -26.60 7.59
CA GLY A 40 3.63 -27.39 8.15
C GLY A 40 3.22 -28.67 8.88
N SER A 41 1.92 -28.88 9.11
CA SER A 41 1.34 -30.13 9.61
C SER A 41 -0.07 -30.31 9.03
N SER A 42 -0.55 -31.57 8.96
CA SER A 42 -1.91 -31.86 8.49
C SER A 42 -2.93 -31.63 9.62
N GLY A 43 -4.08 -31.05 9.26
CA GLY A 43 -5.20 -30.86 10.18
C GLY A 43 -5.18 -29.52 10.92
N LEU A 44 -5.71 -29.54 12.14
CA LEU A 44 -5.84 -28.37 13.01
C LEU A 44 -4.46 -27.81 13.42
N PRO A 45 -4.28 -26.48 13.46
CA PRO A 45 -3.02 -25.89 13.92
C PRO A 45 -2.79 -26.10 15.43
N ASP A 46 -1.53 -26.29 15.85
CA ASP A 46 -1.12 -26.20 17.26
C ASP A 46 -0.64 -24.78 17.58
N PRO A 47 -1.36 -24.01 18.43
CA PRO A 47 -0.98 -22.65 18.80
C PRO A 47 0.40 -22.54 19.47
N ARG A 48 0.90 -23.63 20.05
CA ARG A 48 2.22 -23.67 20.71
C ARG A 48 3.36 -23.88 19.71
N SER A 49 3.04 -24.30 18.49
CA SER A 49 3.99 -24.53 17.41
C SER A 49 3.36 -24.13 16.07
N PRO A 50 3.11 -22.82 15.86
CA PRO A 50 2.47 -22.35 14.64
C PRO A 50 3.31 -22.66 13.40
N GLY A 51 2.61 -22.92 12.29
CA GLY A 51 3.22 -23.23 11.01
C GLY A 51 4.04 -22.08 10.41
N PRO A 52 4.90 -22.39 9.42
CA PRO A 52 5.80 -21.41 8.82
C PRO A 52 5.08 -20.25 8.13
N LYS A 53 3.96 -20.47 7.42
CA LYS A 53 3.24 -19.38 6.75
C LYS A 53 2.59 -18.42 7.75
N PHE A 54 2.05 -18.94 8.85
CA PHE A 54 1.46 -18.12 9.90
C PHE A 54 2.51 -17.26 10.60
N ARG A 55 3.67 -17.84 10.92
CA ARG A 55 4.80 -17.08 11.49
C ARG A 55 5.32 -16.02 10.52
N ALA A 56 5.52 -16.37 9.26
CA ALA A 56 5.96 -15.44 8.22
C ALA A 56 5.00 -14.26 8.03
N ALA A 57 3.68 -14.52 8.10
CA ALA A 57 2.67 -13.50 7.94
C ALA A 57 2.64 -12.48 9.10
N TYR A 58 2.86 -12.93 10.35
CA TYR A 58 2.54 -12.09 11.52
C TYR A 58 3.68 -11.87 12.51
N PHE A 59 4.70 -12.73 12.59
CA PHE A 59 5.66 -12.74 13.70
C PHE A 59 7.14 -12.72 13.29
N GLU A 60 7.48 -13.07 12.04
CA GLU A 60 8.89 -13.11 11.60
C GLU A 60 9.51 -11.71 11.50
N ARG A 61 8.74 -10.71 11.04
CA ARG A 61 9.24 -9.34 10.88
C ARG A 61 9.50 -8.64 12.21
N PHE A 62 8.66 -8.91 13.21
CA PHE A 62 8.74 -8.32 14.55
C PHE A 62 8.71 -9.43 15.60
N PRO A 63 9.87 -10.02 15.95
CA PRO A 63 9.92 -11.13 16.88
C PRO A 63 9.19 -10.82 18.19
N GLY A 64 8.24 -11.69 18.56
CA GLY A 64 7.44 -11.55 19.78
C GLY A 64 6.26 -10.56 19.68
N MET A 65 6.04 -9.94 18.52
CA MET A 65 4.92 -9.00 18.28
C MET A 65 4.08 -9.44 17.08
N TRP A 66 2.77 -9.20 17.16
CA TRP A 66 1.87 -9.39 16.03
C TRP A 66 1.98 -8.20 15.07
N SER A 67 2.39 -8.45 13.84
CA SER A 67 2.36 -7.47 12.74
C SER A 67 0.97 -7.38 12.12
N HIS A 68 0.35 -6.20 12.13
CA HIS A 68 -0.89 -5.98 11.37
C HIS A 68 -0.64 -5.86 9.85
N GLY A 69 0.59 -5.52 9.48
CA GLY A 69 0.96 -5.20 8.10
C GLY A 69 0.40 -3.86 7.62
N ASP A 70 0.09 -2.95 8.54
CA ASP A 70 -0.36 -1.59 8.26
C ASP A 70 0.69 -0.58 8.75
N PHE A 71 0.85 0.50 7.98
CA PHE A 71 1.74 1.61 8.29
C PHE A 71 0.92 2.68 9.01
N ALA A 72 1.39 3.15 10.17
CA ALA A 72 0.61 4.03 11.03
C ALA A 72 1.48 5.04 11.79
N SER A 73 0.88 6.10 12.34
CA SER A 73 1.54 7.01 13.27
C SER A 73 0.65 7.33 14.48
N TRP A 74 1.29 7.70 15.58
CA TRP A 74 0.60 8.24 16.75
C TRP A 74 0.35 9.74 16.59
N SER A 75 -0.83 10.19 16.98
CA SER A 75 -1.15 11.62 17.13
C SER A 75 -0.90 12.09 18.56
N LYS A 76 -0.73 13.40 18.73
CA LYS A 76 -0.54 14.06 20.04
C LYS A 76 -1.64 13.76 21.06
N ASN A 77 -2.85 13.44 20.58
CA ASN A 77 -4.01 13.16 21.43
C ASN A 77 -4.14 11.67 21.79
N GLY A 78 -3.15 10.84 21.45
CA GLY A 78 -3.18 9.40 21.69
C GLY A 78 -4.08 8.61 20.72
N GLY A 79 -4.55 9.25 19.63
CA GLY A 79 -5.15 8.54 18.50
C GLY A 79 -4.10 8.05 17.50
N MET A 80 -4.47 7.17 16.58
CA MET A 80 -3.57 6.64 15.54
C MET A 80 -4.13 6.93 14.15
N THR A 81 -3.25 7.24 13.21
CA THR A 81 -3.59 7.40 11.79
C THR A 81 -2.99 6.23 11.02
N ILE A 82 -3.80 5.54 10.21
CA ILE A 82 -3.34 4.48 9.31
C ILE A 82 -3.07 5.12 7.94
N HIS A 83 -1.85 4.94 7.45
CA HIS A 83 -1.34 5.52 6.21
C HIS A 83 -1.43 4.56 5.02
N GLY A 84 -1.82 3.31 5.27
CA GLY A 84 -1.99 2.27 4.25
C GLY A 84 -1.37 0.95 4.67
N ARG A 85 -1.22 0.03 3.71
CA ARG A 85 -0.53 -1.24 3.96
C ARG A 85 0.98 -1.04 3.99
N SER A 86 1.65 -1.73 4.90
CA SER A 86 3.11 -1.66 5.04
C SER A 86 3.86 -2.16 3.81
N ASP A 87 3.30 -3.13 3.10
CA ASP A 87 3.89 -3.71 1.89
C ASP A 87 3.67 -2.84 0.64
N THR A 88 2.74 -1.89 0.67
CA THR A 88 2.47 -0.96 -0.44
C THR A 88 3.02 0.45 -0.22
N THR A 89 3.77 0.70 0.87
CA THR A 89 4.43 1.99 1.09
C THR A 89 5.39 2.33 -0.04
N LEU A 90 5.47 3.61 -0.40
CA LEU A 90 6.37 4.11 -1.44
C LEU A 90 7.65 4.65 -0.78
N ASN A 91 8.78 4.63 -1.48
CA ASN A 91 10.06 5.11 -0.95
C ASN A 91 10.82 6.09 -1.87
N PRO A 92 10.19 7.17 -2.35
CA PRO A 92 10.86 8.16 -3.21
C PRO A 92 11.97 8.92 -2.46
N GLY A 93 13.20 8.85 -2.97
CA GLY A 93 14.35 9.52 -2.38
C GLY A 93 14.64 9.09 -0.95
N GLY A 94 14.35 7.82 -0.62
CA GLY A 94 14.63 7.21 0.68
C GLY A 94 13.68 7.60 1.83
N VAL A 95 12.54 8.22 1.54
CA VAL A 95 11.51 8.50 2.55
C VAL A 95 10.29 7.61 2.31
N ARG A 96 9.98 6.80 3.31
CA ARG A 96 8.84 5.89 3.29
C ARG A 96 7.53 6.64 3.57
N ILE A 97 6.58 6.55 2.64
CA ILE A 97 5.28 7.22 2.73
C ILE A 97 4.13 6.24 2.49
N GLY A 98 2.96 6.54 3.05
CA GLY A 98 1.75 5.75 2.84
C GLY A 98 0.99 6.14 1.57
N THR A 99 0.39 5.17 0.89
CA THR A 99 -0.44 5.43 -0.30
C THR A 99 -1.78 6.08 0.06
N ALA A 100 -2.31 5.83 1.26
CA ALA A 100 -3.62 6.36 1.67
C ALA A 100 -3.64 7.89 1.78
N GLU A 101 -2.50 8.51 2.07
CA GLU A 101 -2.36 9.96 2.09
C GLU A 101 -2.63 10.58 0.71
N ILE A 102 -2.18 9.90 -0.36
CA ILE A 102 -2.42 10.34 -1.74
C ILE A 102 -3.86 10.06 -2.14
N TYR A 103 -4.38 8.86 -1.85
CA TYR A 103 -5.76 8.49 -2.16
C TYR A 103 -6.77 9.45 -1.55
N ARG A 104 -6.59 9.81 -0.27
CA ARG A 104 -7.46 10.75 0.45
C ARG A 104 -7.61 12.10 -0.25
N VAL A 105 -6.58 12.55 -0.96
CA VAL A 105 -6.57 13.83 -1.66
C VAL A 105 -7.13 13.69 -3.06
N VAL A 106 -6.68 12.66 -3.79
CA VAL A 106 -7.06 12.44 -5.20
C VAL A 106 -8.53 12.08 -5.33
N GLU A 107 -9.06 11.23 -4.45
CA GLU A 107 -10.43 10.72 -4.54
C GLU A 107 -11.49 11.73 -4.04
N GLN A 108 -11.05 12.87 -3.50
CA GLN A 108 -11.94 14.01 -3.24
C GLN A 108 -12.18 14.87 -4.49
N HIS A 109 -11.39 14.69 -5.54
CA HIS A 109 -11.57 15.42 -6.79
C HIS A 109 -12.84 14.92 -7.51
N SER A 110 -13.72 15.84 -7.92
CA SER A 110 -15.01 15.49 -8.53
C SER A 110 -14.87 14.59 -9.74
N ASP A 111 -13.81 14.75 -10.52
CA ASP A 111 -13.61 14.04 -11.78
C ASP A 111 -13.00 12.65 -11.64
N VAL A 112 -12.47 12.31 -10.46
CA VAL A 112 -11.84 11.00 -10.20
C VAL A 112 -12.89 10.06 -9.60
N LEU A 113 -13.01 8.87 -10.18
CA LEU A 113 -13.84 7.79 -9.62
C LEU A 113 -13.08 6.95 -8.60
N GLU A 114 -11.84 6.60 -8.93
CA GLU A 114 -10.98 5.73 -8.12
C GLU A 114 -9.52 5.96 -8.55
N SER A 115 -8.59 5.68 -7.65
CA SER A 115 -7.17 5.85 -7.93
C SER A 115 -6.33 4.68 -7.43
N LEU A 116 -5.18 4.47 -8.05
CA LEU A 116 -4.20 3.46 -7.63
C LEU A 116 -2.80 4.07 -7.75
N VAL A 117 -2.05 4.03 -6.65
CA VAL A 117 -0.72 4.61 -6.55
C VAL A 117 0.28 3.49 -6.35
N PHE A 118 1.38 3.54 -7.08
CA PHE A 118 2.43 2.54 -7.01
C PHE A 118 3.80 3.13 -7.32
N GLY A 119 4.83 2.44 -6.84
CA GLY A 119 6.23 2.76 -7.12
C GLY A 119 6.70 2.14 -8.42
N GLN A 120 7.43 2.91 -9.21
CA GLN A 120 8.17 2.41 -10.35
C GLN A 120 9.66 2.68 -10.16
N ASP A 121 10.48 1.66 -10.36
CA ASP A 121 11.94 1.75 -10.19
C ASP A 121 12.53 2.57 -11.35
N LEU A 122 13.33 3.58 -11.03
CA LEU A 122 13.97 4.47 -12.00
C LEU A 122 15.31 4.97 -11.45
N ASP A 123 16.41 4.76 -12.18
CA ASP A 123 17.75 5.31 -11.88
C ASP A 123 18.22 5.12 -10.43
N ASN A 124 18.10 3.90 -9.89
CA ASN A 124 18.40 3.53 -8.50
C ASN A 124 17.53 4.20 -7.43
N ASP A 125 16.42 4.82 -7.83
CA ASP A 125 15.39 5.36 -6.93
C ASP A 125 14.00 4.81 -7.35
N MET A 126 12.97 5.31 -6.68
CA MET A 126 11.57 5.05 -6.98
C MET A 126 10.86 6.35 -7.36
N ARG A 127 10.17 6.34 -8.49
CA ARG A 127 9.18 7.38 -8.80
C ARG A 127 7.77 6.92 -8.44
N ILE A 128 6.94 7.86 -8.00
CA ILE A 128 5.51 7.62 -7.78
C ILE A 128 4.76 7.74 -9.11
N VAL A 129 3.93 6.74 -9.39
CA VAL A 129 2.94 6.76 -10.47
C VAL A 129 1.55 6.77 -9.87
N LEU A 130 0.71 7.69 -10.34
CA LEU A 130 -0.71 7.74 -10.02
C LEU A 130 -1.53 7.32 -11.24
N ALA A 131 -2.20 6.17 -11.15
CA ALA A 131 -3.22 5.77 -12.11
C ALA A 131 -4.59 6.25 -11.61
N VAL A 132 -5.33 6.96 -12.45
CA VAL A 132 -6.69 7.41 -12.15
C VAL A 132 -7.70 6.78 -13.09
N ARG A 133 -8.81 6.32 -12.54
CA ARG A 133 -10.02 6.05 -13.28
C ARG A 133 -10.90 7.30 -13.18
N LEU A 134 -11.17 7.93 -14.32
CA LEU A 134 -11.94 9.17 -14.39
C LEU A 134 -13.43 8.88 -14.56
N ARG A 135 -14.27 9.87 -14.23
CA ARG A 135 -15.70 9.81 -14.56
C ARG A 135 -15.93 9.70 -16.07
N PRO A 136 -17.06 9.12 -16.50
CA PRO A 136 -17.44 9.09 -17.91
C PRO A 136 -17.31 10.47 -18.55
N GLU A 137 -16.82 10.51 -19.79
CA GLU A 137 -16.64 11.73 -20.60
C GLU A 137 -15.54 12.69 -20.11
N VAL A 138 -14.90 12.42 -18.96
CA VAL A 138 -13.74 13.20 -18.51
C VAL A 138 -12.45 12.62 -19.10
N LEU A 139 -11.65 13.51 -19.69
CA LEU A 139 -10.31 13.19 -20.20
C LEU A 139 -9.24 13.68 -19.23
N LEU A 140 -8.12 12.95 -19.17
CA LEU A 140 -6.95 13.39 -18.44
C LEU A 140 -6.24 14.50 -19.22
N THR A 141 -6.52 15.75 -18.87
CA THR A 141 -5.88 16.93 -19.44
C THR A 141 -4.68 17.36 -18.60
N ASP A 142 -3.76 18.15 -19.16
CA ASP A 142 -2.64 18.72 -18.41
C ASP A 142 -3.10 19.60 -17.24
N LEU A 143 -4.23 20.28 -17.40
CA LEU A 143 -4.84 21.08 -16.33
C LEU A 143 -5.27 20.19 -15.16
N LEU A 144 -5.91 19.05 -15.44
CA LEU A 144 -6.31 18.10 -14.40
C LEU A 144 -5.08 17.47 -13.72
N VAL A 145 -4.04 17.12 -14.48
CA VAL A 145 -2.77 16.61 -13.92
C VAL A 145 -2.13 17.63 -12.98
N VAL A 146 -2.05 18.90 -13.38
CA VAL A 146 -1.52 19.98 -12.56
C VAL A 146 -2.36 20.18 -11.30
N ASP A 147 -3.69 20.16 -11.39
CA ASP A 147 -4.56 20.30 -10.23
C ASP A 147 -4.35 19.15 -9.23
N LEU A 148 -4.39 17.89 -9.69
CA LEU A 148 -4.17 16.72 -8.83
C LEU A 148 -2.81 16.79 -8.12
N LYS A 149 -1.72 17.09 -8.85
CA LYS A 149 -0.37 17.23 -8.27
C LYS A 149 -0.31 18.38 -7.26
N THR A 150 -1.00 19.49 -7.51
CA THR A 150 -1.03 20.65 -6.63
C THR A 150 -1.78 20.35 -5.34
N ARG A 151 -2.93 19.68 -5.43
CA ARG A 151 -3.68 19.23 -4.25
C ARG A 151 -2.86 18.30 -3.37
N ILE A 152 -2.20 17.30 -3.96
CA ILE A 152 -1.31 16.37 -3.22
C ILE A 152 -0.19 17.13 -2.54
N ARG A 153 0.46 18.07 -3.25
CA ARG A 153 1.53 18.90 -2.68
C ARG A 153 1.05 19.72 -1.47
N ASN A 154 -0.13 20.32 -1.57
CA ASN A 154 -0.67 21.20 -0.53
C ASN A 154 -1.15 20.43 0.71
N ALA A 155 -1.71 19.23 0.52
CA ALA A 155 -2.23 18.42 1.61
C ALA A 155 -1.16 17.54 2.28
N CYS A 156 -0.12 17.16 1.54
CA CYS A 156 0.94 16.27 2.01
C CYS A 156 2.31 17.00 1.95
N THR A 157 3.30 16.40 1.29
CA THR A 157 4.64 16.99 1.08
C THR A 157 5.05 16.86 -0.39
N PRO A 158 6.09 17.60 -0.86
CA PRO A 158 6.59 17.46 -2.24
C PRO A 158 6.96 16.02 -2.64
N ARG A 159 7.34 15.17 -1.67
CA ARG A 159 7.69 13.76 -1.90
C ARG A 159 6.49 12.88 -2.25
N HIS A 160 5.28 13.29 -1.91
CA HIS A 160 4.05 12.56 -2.25
C HIS A 160 3.60 12.82 -3.70
N VAL A 161 4.15 13.84 -4.35
CA VAL A 161 3.68 14.29 -5.65
C VAL A 161 4.09 13.26 -6.72
N PRO A 162 3.12 12.69 -7.47
CA PRO A 162 3.41 11.74 -8.53
C PRO A 162 4.31 12.35 -9.61
N ALA A 163 5.34 11.61 -10.01
CA ALA A 163 6.13 11.97 -11.19
C ALA A 163 5.27 11.81 -12.45
N VAL A 164 4.52 10.72 -12.54
CA VAL A 164 3.66 10.39 -13.67
C VAL A 164 2.21 10.23 -13.20
N VAL A 165 1.27 10.78 -13.99
CA VAL A 165 -0.16 10.55 -13.83
C VAL A 165 -0.68 9.96 -15.13
N ILE A 166 -1.39 8.83 -15.05
CA ILE A 166 -2.00 8.16 -16.20
C ILE A 166 -3.49 7.95 -15.95
N SER A 167 -4.29 7.93 -17.02
CA SER A 167 -5.68 7.50 -16.94
C SER A 167 -5.83 6.09 -17.48
N VAL A 168 -6.71 5.33 -16.84
CA VAL A 168 -7.05 3.96 -17.23
C VAL A 168 -8.55 3.74 -17.17
N ALA A 169 -9.04 2.80 -17.98
CA ALA A 169 -10.46 2.46 -18.02
C ALA A 169 -10.92 1.74 -16.75
N ASP A 170 -10.05 0.92 -16.16
CA ASP A 170 -10.31 0.21 -14.91
C ASP A 170 -9.03 -0.01 -14.11
N LEU A 171 -9.19 -0.30 -12.82
CA LEU A 171 -8.12 -0.58 -11.88
C LEU A 171 -8.14 -2.05 -11.45
N PRO A 172 -6.97 -2.72 -11.39
CA PRO A 172 -6.89 -4.12 -11.07
C PRO A 172 -7.28 -4.36 -9.61
N ARG A 173 -8.09 -5.39 -9.39
CA ARG A 173 -8.61 -5.75 -8.09
C ARG A 173 -8.77 -7.26 -7.91
N THR A 174 -8.77 -7.69 -6.66
CA THR A 174 -9.09 -9.06 -6.27
C THR A 174 -10.58 -9.38 -6.46
N ARG A 175 -10.96 -10.66 -6.40
CA ARG A 175 -12.37 -11.08 -6.38
C ARG A 175 -13.19 -10.52 -5.20
N SER A 176 -12.53 -10.08 -4.13
CA SER A 176 -13.18 -9.38 -3.00
C SER A 176 -13.21 -7.85 -3.18
N ASN A 177 -12.97 -7.36 -4.40
CA ASN A 177 -13.03 -5.95 -4.78
C ASN A 177 -11.95 -5.06 -4.15
N LYS A 178 -10.85 -5.64 -3.63
CA LYS A 178 -9.68 -4.87 -3.15
C LYS A 178 -8.70 -4.59 -4.27
N LEU A 179 -8.21 -3.36 -4.39
CA LEU A 179 -7.12 -3.00 -5.31
C LEU A 179 -5.85 -3.82 -5.03
N VAL A 180 -5.02 -3.98 -6.07
CA VAL A 180 -3.78 -4.79 -6.01
C VAL A 180 -2.54 -3.99 -6.41
N GLU A 181 -2.15 -3.01 -5.60
CA GLU A 181 -0.98 -2.13 -5.85
C GLU A 181 0.31 -2.92 -6.07
N LEU A 182 0.55 -3.94 -5.24
CA LEU A 182 1.74 -4.79 -5.36
C LEU A 182 1.82 -5.51 -6.70
N ALA A 183 0.70 -6.01 -7.22
CA ALA A 183 0.65 -6.70 -8.51
C ALA A 183 1.00 -5.74 -9.65
N VAL A 184 0.53 -4.50 -9.57
CA VAL A 184 0.87 -3.44 -10.52
C VAL A 184 2.34 -3.07 -10.43
N ALA A 185 2.84 -2.79 -9.21
CA ALA A 185 4.23 -2.45 -8.96
C ALA A 185 5.19 -3.53 -9.46
N ASP A 186 4.87 -4.81 -9.19
CA ASP A 186 5.64 -5.95 -9.69
C ASP A 186 5.65 -5.98 -11.23
N ALA A 187 4.49 -5.87 -11.87
CA ALA A 187 4.39 -5.89 -13.34
C ALA A 187 5.16 -4.75 -14.03
N VAL A 188 5.03 -3.50 -13.54
CA VAL A 188 5.67 -2.34 -14.18
C VAL A 188 7.19 -2.34 -14.04
N ASN A 189 7.71 -3.02 -13.02
CA ASN A 189 9.15 -3.20 -12.78
C ASN A 189 9.68 -4.54 -13.33
N GLY A 190 8.87 -5.27 -14.11
CA GLY A 190 9.29 -6.53 -14.75
C GLY A 190 9.45 -7.72 -13.80
N ARG A 191 8.87 -7.64 -12.59
CA ARG A 191 8.84 -8.75 -11.62
C ARG A 191 7.63 -9.65 -11.86
N PRO A 192 7.69 -10.94 -11.49
CA PRO A 192 6.55 -11.84 -11.58
C PRO A 192 5.39 -11.38 -10.69
N VAL A 193 4.18 -11.26 -11.27
CA VAL A 193 2.96 -10.95 -10.51
C VAL A 193 2.54 -12.18 -9.71
N ARG A 194 2.58 -12.06 -8.38
CA ARG A 194 2.15 -13.13 -7.46
C ARG A 194 0.62 -13.21 -7.42
N ASN A 195 0.08 -14.41 -7.26
CA ASN A 195 -1.36 -14.68 -7.08
C ASN A 195 -2.26 -14.10 -8.19
N LEU A 196 -1.82 -14.14 -9.46
CA LEU A 196 -2.62 -13.72 -10.62
C LEU A 196 -4.03 -14.33 -10.62
N GLU A 197 -4.16 -15.59 -10.21
CA GLU A 197 -5.45 -16.29 -10.14
C GLU A 197 -6.46 -15.65 -9.18
N ALA A 198 -6.03 -14.84 -8.21
CA ALA A 198 -6.90 -14.14 -7.26
C ALA A 198 -7.41 -12.79 -7.79
N ILE A 199 -6.84 -12.30 -8.89
CA ILE A 199 -7.16 -11.02 -9.53
C ILE A 199 -8.36 -11.23 -10.47
N ALA A 200 -9.38 -10.39 -10.33
CA ALA A 200 -10.63 -10.53 -11.08
C ALA A 200 -10.50 -9.99 -12.52
N ASN A 201 -9.71 -8.95 -12.71
CA ASN A 201 -9.50 -8.21 -13.97
C ASN A 201 -8.00 -8.02 -14.26
N PRO A 202 -7.21 -9.11 -14.43
CA PRO A 202 -5.76 -9.03 -14.64
C PRO A 202 -5.35 -8.21 -15.87
N GLU A 203 -6.21 -8.08 -16.89
CA GLU A 203 -6.02 -7.25 -18.06
C GLU A 203 -5.83 -5.75 -17.73
N ALA A 204 -6.36 -5.27 -16.60
CA ALA A 204 -6.15 -3.90 -16.15
C ALA A 204 -4.68 -3.62 -15.78
N ILE A 205 -3.94 -4.64 -15.33
CA ILE A 205 -2.49 -4.52 -15.08
C ILE A 205 -1.76 -4.27 -16.40
N THR A 206 -2.08 -5.04 -17.44
CA THR A 206 -1.49 -4.87 -18.78
C THR A 206 -1.79 -3.49 -19.33
N ALA A 207 -3.02 -2.99 -19.17
CA ALA A 207 -3.40 -1.65 -19.61
C ALA A 207 -2.57 -0.55 -18.92
N ILE A 208 -2.30 -0.67 -17.62
CA ILE A 208 -1.42 0.24 -16.88
C ILE A 208 0.01 0.20 -17.44
N VAL A 209 0.57 -0.99 -17.64
CA VAL A 209 1.92 -1.17 -18.18
C VAL A 209 2.05 -0.53 -19.57
N ASP A 210 1.05 -0.74 -20.43
CA ASP A 210 1.05 -0.17 -21.79
C ASP A 210 0.87 1.34 -21.80
N ALA A 211 0.04 1.89 -20.90
CA ALA A 211 -0.12 3.33 -20.73
C ALA A 211 1.21 4.00 -20.34
N LEU A 212 1.98 3.37 -19.45
CA LEU A 212 3.31 3.87 -19.07
C LEU A 212 4.32 3.81 -20.20
N LYS A 213 4.34 2.74 -21.01
CA LYS A 213 5.24 2.65 -22.16
C LYS A 213 4.99 3.74 -23.19
N LYS A 214 3.74 4.15 -23.40
CA LYS A 214 3.38 5.23 -24.34
C LYS A 214 3.90 6.61 -23.91
N GLN A 215 4.09 6.85 -22.61
CA GLN A 215 4.66 8.10 -22.09
C GLN A 215 6.17 8.25 -22.31
N HIS A 216 6.88 7.17 -22.64
CA HIS A 216 8.34 7.18 -22.89
C HIS A 216 8.70 7.23 -24.38
N LYS A 217 7.71 7.34 -25.27
CA LYS A 217 7.89 7.56 -26.70
C LYS A 217 7.56 9.01 -27.03
#